data_AF-A0A358DR68-F1
#
_entry.id   AF-A0A358DR68-F1
#
_cell.length_a   1.000
_cell.length_b   1.000
_cell.length_c   1.000
_cell.angle_alpha   90.00
_cell.angle_beta   90.00
_cell.angle_gamma   90.00
#
_symmetry.space_group_name_H-M   'P 1'
#
loop_
_entity.id
_entity.type
_entity.pdbx_description
1 polymer ?
#
loop_
_entity_poly.entity_id
_entity_poly.type
_entity_poly.pdbx_seq_one_letter_code
_entity_poly.pdbx_strand_id
1 'polypeptide(L)' 'MRGHTDLELYPGGRALLDAGVIAARDMTFEAIIAKAMWGLPQSNQDLAYWFTQNIAGEINLG' A
#
# COMPACT_ATOMS: atom_id res chain seq x y z
N MET A 1 19.17 -4.35 -5.91
CA MET A 1 18.37 -3.11 -6.05
C MET A 1 16.94 -3.49 -5.67
N ARG A 2 16.45 -3.08 -4.50
CA ARG A 2 15.07 -3.36 -4.07
C ARG A 2 14.22 -2.15 -4.44
N GLY A 3 13.15 -2.37 -5.21
CA GLY A 3 12.30 -1.32 -5.74
C GLY A 3 11.28 -0.83 -4.73
N HIS A 4 11.03 0.48 -4.70
CA HIS A 4 9.94 1.10 -3.96
C HIS A 4 8.98 1.73 -4.96
N THR A 5 7.68 1.66 -4.70
CA THR A 5 6.68 2.45 -5.44
C THR A 5 6.51 3.79 -4.76
N ASP A 6 6.70 4.85 -5.53
CA ASP A 6 6.42 6.22 -5.11
C ASP A 6 5.59 6.87 -6.23
N LEU A 7 4.31 7.07 -5.93
CA LEU A 7 3.32 7.59 -6.86
C LEU A 7 3.36 9.12 -6.92
N GLU A 8 4.12 9.80 -6.06
CA GLU A 8 4.24 11.26 -6.07
C GLU A 8 5.31 11.76 -7.05
N LEU A 9 6.25 10.89 -7.46
CA LEU A 9 7.37 11.26 -8.34
C LEU A 9 6.99 11.60 -9.78
N TYR A 10 5.93 10.99 -10.33
CA TYR A 10 5.60 11.11 -11.75
C TYR A 10 4.14 11.50 -11.97
N PRO A 11 3.83 12.30 -13.02
CA PRO A 11 2.45 12.71 -13.33
C PRO A 11 1.47 11.53 -13.47
N GLY A 12 1.93 10.40 -14.01
CA GLY A 12 1.13 9.17 -14.10
C GLY A 12 0.83 8.52 -12.74
N GLY A 13 1.77 8.58 -11.80
CA GLY A 13 1.55 8.12 -10.42
C GLY A 13 0.56 9.02 -9.68
N ARG A 14 0.65 10.33 -9.90
CA ARG A 14 -0.28 11.30 -9.30
C ARG A 14 -1.70 11.10 -9.79
N ALA A 15 -1.88 10.83 -11.09
CA ALA A 15 -3.19 10.49 -11.65
C ALA A 15 -3.79 9.21 -11.05
N LEU A 16 -2.96 8.23 -10.68
CA LEU A 16 -3.42 7.02 -9.98
C LEU A 16 -3.85 7.33 -8.55
N LEU A 17 -3.12 8.21 -7.84
CA LEU A 17 -3.53 8.70 -6.52
C LEU A 17 -4.87 9.44 -6.60
N ASP A 18 -5.04 10.31 -7.60
CA ASP A 18 -6.29 11.05 -7.83
C ASP A 18 -7.46 10.10 -8.17
N ALA A 19 -7.18 8.93 -8.76
CA ALA A 19 -8.15 7.88 -9.03
C ALA A 19 -8.46 6.97 -7.82
N GLY A 20 -7.85 7.22 -6.65
CA GLY A 20 -8.09 6.46 -5.42
C GLY A 20 -7.28 5.16 -5.28
N VAL A 21 -6.17 5.02 -6.02
CA VAL A 21 -5.28 3.86 -5.88
C VAL A 21 -4.56 3.89 -4.54
N ILE A 22 -4.49 2.72 -3.88
CA ILE A 22 -3.76 2.53 -2.63
C ILE A 22 -2.27 2.30 -2.95
N ALA A 23 -1.40 3.17 -2.44
CA ALA A 23 0.05 3.05 -2.58
C ALA A 23 0.61 1.98 -1.64
N ALA A 24 1.31 0.97 -2.18
CA ALA A 24 1.88 -0.13 -1.41
C ALA A 24 3.38 0.06 -1.04
N ARG A 25 3.99 1.18 -1.42
CA ARG A 25 5.38 1.56 -1.10
C ARG A 25 6.38 0.46 -1.45
N ASP A 26 7.12 -0.05 -0.47
CA ASP A 26 8.17 -1.05 -0.61
C ASP A 26 7.74 -2.47 -0.19
N MET A 27 6.43 -2.70 -0.02
CA MET A 27 5.90 -4.04 0.23
C MET A 27 6.19 -4.99 -0.93
N THR A 28 6.45 -6.27 -0.61
CA THR A 28 6.49 -7.33 -1.63
C THR A 28 5.08 -7.64 -2.15
N PHE A 29 5.00 -8.23 -3.34
CA PHE A 29 3.72 -8.55 -3.96
C PHE A 29 2.91 -9.56 -3.13
N GLU A 30 3.58 -10.55 -2.53
CA GLU A 30 2.96 -11.54 -1.66
C GLU A 30 2.39 -10.89 -0.39
N ALA A 31 3.11 -9.93 0.20
CA ALA A 31 2.64 -9.20 1.37
C ALA A 31 1.42 -8.33 1.06
N ILE A 32 1.38 -7.69 -0.12
CA ILE A 32 0.23 -6.93 -0.59
C ILE A 32 -1.01 -7.82 -0.70
N ILE A 33 -0.89 -8.99 -1.34
CA ILE A 33 -2.03 -9.91 -1.49
C ILE A 33 -2.51 -10.40 -0.13
N ALA A 34 -1.60 -10.86 0.74
CA ALA A 34 -1.95 -11.37 2.06
C ALA A 34 -2.62 -10.28 2.92
N LYS A 35 -2.07 -9.06 2.92
CA LYS A 35 -2.63 -7.92 3.66
C LYS A 35 -3.99 -7.51 3.10
N ALA A 36 -4.19 -7.56 1.79
CA ALA A 36 -5.49 -7.27 1.18
C ALA A 36 -6.56 -8.30 1.59
N MET A 37 -6.23 -9.59 1.50
CA MET A 37 -7.12 -10.68 1.93
C MET A 37 -7.48 -10.56 3.42
N TRP A 38 -6.53 -10.15 4.26
CA TRP A 38 -6.75 -9.96 5.70
C TRP A 38 -7.50 -8.67 6.05
N GLY A 39 -7.26 -7.57 5.32
CA GLY A 39 -7.80 -6.24 5.60
C GLY A 39 -9.23 -6.03 5.08
N LEU A 40 -9.59 -6.63 3.95
CA LEU A 40 -10.94 -6.52 3.37
C LEU A 40 -12.11 -6.87 4.32
N PRO A 41 -12.04 -7.92 5.17
CA PRO A 41 -13.13 -8.26 6.09
C PRO A 41 -13.17 -7.41 7.37
N GLN A 42 -12.21 -6.51 7.60
CA GLN A 42 -12.15 -5.68 8.81
C GLN A 42 -13.17 -4.54 8.72
N SER A 43 -14.06 -4.41 9.71
CA SER A 43 -15.13 -3.39 9.71
C SER A 43 -14.77 -2.08 10.42
N ASN A 44 -13.63 -2.04 11.10
CA ASN A 44 -13.20 -0.92 11.93
C ASN A 44 -12.39 0.14 11.18
N GLN A 45 -11.79 -0.22 10.04
CA GLN A 45 -10.92 0.65 9.24
C GLN A 45 -11.00 0.27 7.77
N ASP A 46 -10.77 1.25 6.89
CA ASP A 46 -10.69 1.01 5.45
C ASP A 46 -9.41 0.26 5.06
N LEU A 47 -9.44 -0.47 3.94
CA LEU A 47 -8.31 -1.17 3.37
C LEU A 47 -7.12 -0.23 3.15
N ALA A 48 -7.38 1.00 2.68
CA ALA A 48 -6.36 2.01 2.47
C ALA A 48 -5.61 2.34 3.77
N TYR A 49 -6.31 2.41 4.91
CA TYR A 49 -5.68 2.65 6.21
C TYR A 49 -4.70 1.53 6.54
N TRP A 50 -5.06 0.26 6.36
CA TRP A 50 -4.19 -0.88 6.68
C TRP A 50 -2.89 -0.91 5.85
N PHE A 51 -2.92 -0.36 4.64
CA PHE A 51 -1.73 -0.22 3.80
C PHE A 51 -0.77 0.89 4.26
N THR A 52 -1.20 1.77 5.17
CA THR A 52 -0.34 2.78 5.82
C THR A 52 0.31 2.27 7.11
N GLN A 53 -0.12 1.12 7.63
CA GLN A 53 0.36 0.58 8.90
C GLN A 53 1.39 -0.52 8.65
N ASN A 54 2.43 -0.58 9.51
CA ASN A 54 3.33 -1.72 9.57
C ASN A 54 2.82 -2.71 10.62
N ILE A 55 2.34 -3.88 10.19
CA ILE A 55 1.68 -4.88 11.04
C ILE A 55 2.64 -6.01 11.42
N ALA A 56 3.48 -6.45 10.48
CA ALA A 56 4.35 -7.62 10.60
C ALA A 56 5.75 -7.40 9.99
N GLY A 57 6.13 -6.17 9.68
CA GLY A 57 7.41 -5.82 9.03
C GLY A 57 7.33 -5.75 7.51
N GLU A 58 6.13 -5.74 6.93
CA GLU A 58 5.93 -5.77 5.48
C GLU A 58 6.27 -4.46 4.76
N ILE A 59 6.22 -3.32 5.47
CA ILE A 59 6.40 -1.99 4.91
C ILE A 59 7.38 -1.18 5.77
N ASN A 60 8.28 -0.41 5.13
CA ASN A 60 9.10 0.58 5.82
C ASN A 60 8.44 1.95 5.72
N LEU A 61 8.13 2.56 6.87
CA LEU A 61 7.43 3.86 6.93
C LEU A 61 8.40 5.05 7.06
N GLY A 62 9.69 4.80 7.25
CA GLY A 62 10.72 5.78 7.58
C GLY A 62 11.71 5.18 8.57
#